data_AF-A0A975SJJ9-F1
#
_entry.id   AF-A0A975SJJ9-F1
#
_cell.length_a   1.000
_cell.length_b   1.000
_cell.length_c   1.000
_cell.angle_alpha   90.00
_cell.angle_beta   90.00
_cell.angle_gamma   90.00
#
_symmetry.space_group_name_H-M   'P 1'
#
loop_
_entity.id
_entity.type
_entity.pdbx_description
1 polymer ?
#
loop_
_entity_poly.entity_id
_entity_poly.type
_entity_poly.pdbx_seq_one_letter_code
_entity_poly.pdbx_strand_id
1 'polypeptide(L)'
;MVVSLAAAAASLLMLSGCAGGASAPSGSGGAAGGGHSTISIVTSTNVYGDIAAQIGGAAVSVTSIITDPSKDPHEFTADAQNQLAVSKADIVVENGGGYDDFFDAMVASARNPDVVVVNAATVSGKDQHPANGSFNEHLWYDIPTVSKVADELAVRLTALVPADSAAISSNAAVFQHKLASLEATEAQLKSTYSGTPVAITEPVPLYMLDAIGLVNVTPEKFSAAVEGGTDAAPDVVAETEALFTTGEVRLFVYNSQTVGPQTDAVRASAIAAGASTVPVTETLPAGSTFTGWMADTLAALSSALAG
;
A
#
# COMPACT_ATOMS: atom_id res chain seq x y z
N MET A 1 -73.06 -14.01 11.35
CA MET A 1 -74.14 -13.86 12.34
C MET A 1 -73.70 -14.59 13.61
N VAL A 2 -73.54 -13.84 14.71
CA VAL A 2 -73.76 -14.30 16.10
C VAL A 2 -72.71 -15.33 16.63
N VAL A 3 -71.72 -14.88 17.43
CA VAL A 3 -71.72 -14.80 18.93
C VAL A 3 -71.09 -16.07 19.53
N SER A 4 -69.91 -15.94 20.12
CA SER A 4 -69.63 -15.84 21.58
C SER A 4 -69.48 -17.22 22.23
N LEU A 5 -68.33 -17.55 22.81
CA LEU A 5 -67.75 -17.13 24.11
C LEU A 5 -68.24 -17.99 25.28
N ALA A 6 -67.26 -18.73 25.84
CA ALA A 6 -67.06 -19.12 27.23
C ALA A 6 -68.05 -20.07 27.94
N ALA A 7 -67.50 -21.18 28.43
CA ALA A 7 -67.91 -21.78 29.69
C ALA A 7 -66.66 -22.03 30.55
N ALA A 8 -66.60 -21.35 31.69
CA ALA A 8 -65.62 -21.56 32.75
C ALA A 8 -66.09 -22.72 33.65
N ALA A 9 -65.15 -23.59 34.03
CA ALA A 9 -65.34 -24.54 35.13
C ALA A 9 -64.11 -24.47 36.04
N ALA A 10 -64.32 -23.90 37.22
CA ALA A 10 -63.39 -23.96 38.34
C ALA A 10 -63.44 -25.35 38.98
N SER A 11 -62.30 -25.85 39.49
CA SER A 11 -62.19 -26.36 40.87
C SER A 11 -60.83 -26.99 41.18
N LEU A 12 -60.45 -26.79 42.45
CA LEU A 12 -59.58 -27.61 43.31
C LEU A 12 -58.08 -27.29 43.35
N LEU A 13 -57.77 -26.43 44.33
CA LEU A 13 -56.51 -26.34 45.05
C LEU A 13 -56.07 -27.69 45.63
N MET A 14 -54.82 -28.07 45.34
CA MET A 14 -53.99 -28.92 46.20
C MET A 14 -52.69 -28.15 46.46
N LEU A 15 -52.45 -27.82 47.73
CA LEU A 15 -51.20 -27.25 48.22
C LEU A 15 -50.11 -28.33 48.19
N SER A 16 -49.07 -28.11 47.39
CA SER A 16 -47.74 -28.68 47.60
C SER A 16 -46.74 -27.53 47.54
N GLY A 17 -46.43 -26.99 48.72
CA GLY A 17 -45.46 -25.92 48.90
C GLY A 17 -44.07 -26.49 49.11
N CYS A 18 -43.30 -26.57 48.03
CA CYS A 18 -41.83 -26.68 48.01
C CYS A 18 -41.31 -25.85 46.82
N ALA A 19 -41.34 -24.52 46.93
CA ALA A 19 -40.52 -23.63 46.11
C ALA A 19 -39.23 -23.40 46.92
N GLY A 20 -38.06 -23.77 46.44
CA GLY A 20 -37.45 -23.21 45.23
C GLY A 20 -36.44 -22.19 45.73
N GLY A 21 -35.24 -22.67 46.05
CA GLY A 21 -34.17 -21.89 46.64
C GLY A 21 -33.88 -20.61 45.86
N ALA A 22 -33.58 -19.56 46.62
CA ALA A 22 -33.18 -18.25 46.15
C ALA A 22 -32.19 -18.33 44.99
N SER A 23 -32.69 -18.14 43.77
CA SER A 23 -31.87 -17.75 42.64
C SER A 23 -31.85 -16.23 42.68
N ALA A 24 -30.67 -15.69 43.00
CA ALA A 24 -30.39 -14.27 42.90
C ALA A 24 -30.87 -13.74 41.54
N PRO A 25 -31.35 -12.49 41.44
CA PRO A 25 -31.45 -11.86 40.14
C PRO A 25 -30.02 -11.79 39.59
N SER A 26 -29.69 -12.70 38.67
CA SER A 26 -28.55 -12.56 37.79
C SER A 26 -28.80 -11.25 37.04
N GLY A 27 -28.24 -10.17 37.57
CA GLY A 27 -28.10 -8.94 36.82
C GLY A 27 -27.43 -9.35 35.52
N SER A 28 -28.16 -9.21 34.42
CA SER A 28 -27.56 -9.03 33.11
C SER A 28 -26.77 -7.74 33.20
N GLY A 29 -25.60 -7.81 33.83
CA GLY A 29 -24.51 -6.92 33.49
C GLY A 29 -24.28 -7.20 32.03
N GLY A 30 -24.86 -6.34 31.18
CA GLY A 30 -24.30 -6.16 29.86
C GLY A 30 -22.82 -6.01 30.11
N ALA A 31 -22.05 -6.98 29.63
CA ALA A 31 -20.65 -6.74 29.39
C ALA A 31 -20.67 -5.47 28.55
N ALA A 32 -20.33 -4.35 29.17
CA ALA A 32 -19.82 -3.22 28.44
C ALA A 32 -18.67 -3.85 27.66
N GLY A 33 -18.91 -4.14 26.37
CA GLY A 33 -17.82 -4.34 25.44
C GLY A 33 -17.02 -3.07 25.58
N GLY A 34 -15.94 -3.14 26.35
CA GLY A 34 -14.95 -2.08 26.38
C GLY A 34 -14.47 -2.01 24.95
N GLY A 35 -15.06 -1.09 24.17
CA GLY A 35 -14.61 -0.85 22.81
C GLY A 35 -13.14 -0.53 22.93
N HIS A 36 -12.29 -1.44 22.46
CA HIS A 36 -10.90 -1.10 22.22
C HIS A 36 -10.94 0.14 21.34
N SER A 37 -10.41 1.26 21.84
CA SER A 37 -10.18 2.42 21.00
C SER A 37 -9.12 1.98 19.99
N THR A 38 -9.57 1.72 18.77
CA THR A 38 -8.68 1.44 17.65
C THR A 38 -7.78 2.64 17.42
N ILE A 39 -6.50 2.40 17.16
CA ILE A 39 -5.54 3.44 16.77
C ILE A 39 -5.94 3.97 15.39
N SER A 40 -6.17 5.28 15.29
CA SER A 40 -6.44 5.94 14.02
C SER A 40 -5.14 6.16 13.28
N ILE A 41 -5.01 5.50 12.11
CA ILE A 41 -3.87 5.66 11.22
C ILE A 41 -4.34 6.41 9.96
N VAL A 42 -3.64 7.48 9.60
CA VAL A 42 -3.84 8.16 8.32
C VAL A 42 -2.61 7.97 7.45
N THR A 43 -2.79 7.56 6.20
CA THR A 43 -1.68 7.32 5.28
C THR A 43 -1.77 8.21 4.05
N SER A 44 -0.63 8.63 3.50
CA SER A 44 -0.58 9.43 2.28
C SER A 44 -1.16 8.66 1.09
N THR A 45 -0.80 7.39 0.94
CA THR A 45 -1.31 6.48 -0.10
C THR A 45 -1.98 5.24 0.49
N ASN A 46 -2.83 4.59 -0.32
CA ASN A 46 -3.42 3.30 -0.01
C ASN A 46 -2.40 2.15 0.08
N VAL A 47 -1.19 2.33 -0.45
CA VAL A 47 -0.08 1.36 -0.32
C VAL A 47 0.30 1.21 1.14
N TYR A 48 0.65 2.32 1.80
CA TYR A 48 0.94 2.33 3.24
C TYR A 48 -0.30 2.02 4.08
N GLY A 49 -1.48 2.35 3.57
CA GLY A 49 -2.74 2.01 4.22
C GLY A 49 -2.95 0.50 4.35
N ASP A 50 -2.76 -0.25 3.27
CA ASP A 50 -2.85 -1.71 3.28
C ASP A 50 -1.75 -2.34 4.15
N ILE A 51 -0.52 -1.82 4.10
CA ILE A 51 0.58 -2.27 4.98
C ILE A 51 0.17 -2.10 6.44
N ALA A 52 -0.27 -0.90 6.84
CA ALA A 52 -0.69 -0.61 8.20
C ALA A 52 -1.87 -1.49 8.66
N ALA A 53 -2.85 -1.73 7.77
CA ALA A 53 -3.99 -2.60 8.05
C ALA A 53 -3.56 -4.07 8.24
N GLN A 54 -2.63 -4.57 7.43
CA GLN A 54 -2.11 -5.93 7.56
C GLN A 54 -1.33 -6.13 8.87
N ILE A 55 -0.58 -5.12 9.33
CA ILE A 55 0.17 -5.19 10.59
C ILE A 55 -0.75 -5.02 11.80
N GLY A 56 -1.57 -3.97 11.81
CA GLY A 56 -2.41 -3.60 12.95
C GLY A 56 -3.66 -4.47 13.13
N GLY A 57 -4.20 -5.05 12.05
CA GLY A 57 -5.41 -5.86 12.08
C GLY A 57 -6.59 -5.14 12.76
N ALA A 58 -7.22 -5.79 13.72
CA ALA A 58 -8.37 -5.23 14.44
C ALA A 58 -8.01 -4.07 15.41
N ALA A 59 -6.73 -3.84 15.69
CA ALA A 59 -6.28 -2.79 16.60
C ALA A 59 -6.27 -1.40 15.95
N VAL A 60 -6.44 -1.31 14.62
CA VAL A 60 -6.27 -0.07 13.86
C VAL A 60 -7.51 0.28 13.03
N SER A 61 -7.73 1.57 12.82
CA SER A 61 -8.66 2.10 11.82
C SER A 61 -7.85 2.96 10.85
N VAL A 62 -7.75 2.52 9.60
CA VAL A 62 -6.89 3.13 8.59
C VAL A 62 -7.70 4.00 7.63
N THR A 63 -7.22 5.21 7.38
CA THR A 63 -7.71 6.12 6.34
C THR A 63 -6.56 6.46 5.39
N SER A 64 -6.73 6.22 4.09
CA SER A 64 -5.72 6.58 3.09
C SER A 64 -6.20 7.76 2.26
N ILE A 65 -5.31 8.71 1.99
CA ILE A 65 -5.66 9.94 1.28
C ILE A 65 -5.70 9.71 -0.24
N ILE A 66 -4.60 9.23 -0.81
CA ILE A 66 -4.52 8.86 -2.23
C ILE A 66 -4.92 7.39 -2.38
N THR A 67 -6.04 7.13 -3.04
CA THR A 67 -6.62 5.79 -3.15
C THR A 67 -7.02 5.38 -4.56
N ASP A 68 -7.01 6.31 -5.51
CA ASP A 68 -7.54 6.10 -6.86
C ASP A 68 -6.47 5.50 -7.77
N PRO A 69 -6.59 4.21 -8.16
CA PRO A 69 -5.59 3.54 -8.98
C PRO A 69 -5.62 3.94 -10.46
N SER A 70 -6.45 4.91 -10.83
CA SER A 70 -6.56 5.42 -12.18
C SER A 70 -6.03 6.85 -12.35
N LYS A 71 -5.50 7.46 -11.28
CA LYS A 71 -5.03 8.84 -11.29
C LYS A 71 -3.56 8.95 -10.92
N ASP A 72 -2.91 9.93 -11.53
CA ASP A 72 -1.58 10.36 -11.16
C ASP A 72 -1.59 10.93 -9.71
N PRO A 73 -0.79 10.36 -8.79
CA PRO A 73 -0.69 10.87 -7.42
C PRO A 73 0.00 12.24 -7.32
N HIS A 74 0.84 12.64 -8.27
CA HIS A 74 1.54 13.94 -8.27
C HIS A 74 0.61 15.12 -8.60
N GLU A 75 -0.54 14.87 -9.24
CA GLU A 75 -1.58 15.88 -9.46
C GLU A 75 -2.52 16.06 -8.25
N PHE A 76 -2.33 15.27 -7.19
CA PHE A 76 -3.23 15.26 -6.06
C PHE A 76 -3.26 16.61 -5.33
N THR A 77 -4.47 17.02 -4.93
CA THR A 77 -4.67 18.19 -4.06
C THR A 77 -5.47 17.78 -2.83
N ALA A 78 -4.89 18.00 -1.65
CA ALA A 78 -5.56 17.72 -0.40
C ALA A 78 -6.74 18.68 -0.13
N ASP A 79 -7.80 18.16 0.50
CA ASP A 79 -8.96 18.94 0.89
C ASP A 79 -9.09 19.08 2.42
N ALA A 80 -10.16 19.77 2.86
CA ALA A 80 -10.42 19.99 4.28
C ALA A 80 -10.75 18.70 5.06
N GLN A 81 -11.28 17.67 4.40
CA GLN A 81 -11.58 16.39 5.04
C GLN A 81 -10.29 15.63 5.33
N ASN A 82 -9.36 15.64 4.39
CA ASN A 82 -8.02 15.09 4.54
C ASN A 82 -7.27 15.76 5.71
N GLN A 83 -7.29 17.11 5.76
CA GLN A 83 -6.67 17.84 6.87
C GLN A 83 -7.29 17.50 8.23
N LEU A 84 -8.61 17.31 8.28
CA LEU A 84 -9.31 16.92 9.51
C LEU A 84 -8.92 15.50 9.95
N ALA A 85 -8.81 14.55 9.01
CA ALA A 85 -8.37 13.20 9.30
C ALA A 85 -6.96 13.20 9.89
N VAL A 86 -6.01 13.86 9.23
CA VAL A 86 -4.63 14.01 9.73
C VAL A 86 -4.59 14.64 11.12
N SER A 87 -5.41 15.66 11.39
CA SER A 87 -5.44 16.34 12.71
C SER A 87 -5.91 15.47 13.87
N LYS A 88 -6.57 14.34 13.59
CA LYS A 88 -7.11 13.41 14.59
C LYS A 88 -6.36 12.07 14.63
N ALA A 89 -5.36 11.89 13.78
CA ALA A 89 -4.61 10.66 13.69
C ALA A 89 -3.74 10.46 14.94
N ASP A 90 -3.63 9.22 15.38
CA ASP A 90 -2.65 8.79 16.38
C ASP A 90 -1.31 8.51 15.69
N ILE A 91 -1.36 7.91 14.49
CA ILE A 91 -0.21 7.64 13.63
C ILE A 91 -0.50 8.18 12.23
N VAL A 92 0.50 8.80 11.62
CA VAL A 92 0.52 9.09 10.19
C VAL A 92 1.64 8.31 9.51
N VAL A 93 1.37 7.80 8.30
CA VAL A 93 2.36 7.06 7.51
C VAL A 93 2.51 7.70 6.15
N GLU A 94 3.74 8.05 5.79
CA GLU A 94 4.09 8.73 4.55
C GLU A 94 5.26 8.05 3.86
N ASN A 95 5.35 8.27 2.55
CA ASN A 95 6.50 7.87 1.76
C ASN A 95 7.72 8.70 2.14
N GLY A 96 7.55 10.02 2.19
CA GLY A 96 8.63 10.99 2.34
C GLY A 96 9.48 11.10 1.08
N GLY A 97 10.60 11.82 1.22
CA GLY A 97 11.59 11.94 0.16
C GLY A 97 11.15 12.75 -1.08
N GLY A 98 10.11 13.57 -0.96
CA GLY A 98 9.60 14.44 -2.03
C GLY A 98 8.26 14.00 -2.62
N TYR A 99 7.90 12.72 -2.47
CA TYR A 99 6.70 12.14 -3.09
C TYR A 99 5.39 12.76 -2.57
N ASP A 100 5.30 12.96 -1.25
CA ASP A 100 4.08 13.37 -0.56
C ASP A 100 4.28 14.61 0.33
N ASP A 101 5.01 15.62 -0.16
CA ASP A 101 5.23 16.92 0.52
C ASP A 101 3.92 17.61 0.98
N PHE A 102 2.81 17.37 0.26
CA PHE A 102 1.50 17.86 0.67
C PHE A 102 1.06 17.28 2.02
N PHE A 103 1.47 16.05 2.32
CA PHE A 103 1.16 15.32 3.54
C PHE A 103 1.97 15.87 4.72
N ASP A 104 3.27 16.13 4.52
CA ASP A 104 4.11 16.87 5.45
C ASP A 104 3.49 18.22 5.85
N ALA A 105 3.01 18.98 4.86
CA ALA A 105 2.35 20.26 5.10
C ALA A 105 1.07 20.10 5.93
N MET A 106 0.27 19.05 5.70
CA MET A 106 -0.92 18.75 6.50
C MET A 106 -0.57 18.36 7.94
N VAL A 107 0.46 17.53 8.15
CA VAL A 107 0.93 17.12 9.48
C VAL A 107 1.42 18.34 10.27
N ALA A 108 2.23 19.20 9.64
CA ALA A 108 2.69 20.44 10.26
C ALA A 108 1.53 21.40 10.61
N SER A 109 0.54 21.51 9.71
CA SER A 109 -0.66 22.34 9.89
C SER A 109 -1.58 21.84 11.00
N ALA A 110 -1.69 20.52 11.19
CA ALA A 110 -2.49 19.90 12.23
C ALA A 110 -2.07 20.30 13.65
N ARG A 111 -0.78 20.63 13.86
CA ARG A 111 -0.22 21.03 15.16
C ARG A 111 -0.55 20.05 16.29
N ASN A 112 -0.68 18.76 15.96
CA ASN A 112 -0.85 17.70 16.94
C ASN A 112 0.54 17.26 17.43
N PRO A 113 0.98 17.62 18.64
CA PRO A 113 2.31 17.25 19.13
C PRO A 113 2.42 15.76 19.49
N ASP A 114 1.29 15.06 19.62
CA ASP A 114 1.22 13.66 20.05
C ASP A 114 1.17 12.69 18.86
N VAL A 115 1.06 13.18 17.62
CA VAL A 115 1.02 12.33 16.42
C VAL A 115 2.36 11.63 16.22
N VAL A 116 2.31 10.32 15.98
CA VAL A 116 3.48 9.54 15.58
C VAL A 116 3.61 9.60 14.06
N VAL A 117 4.75 10.05 13.55
CA VAL A 117 5.04 10.06 12.11
C VAL A 117 5.93 8.87 11.76
N VAL A 118 5.48 8.06 10.80
CA VAL A 118 6.27 6.97 10.18
C VAL A 118 6.55 7.37 8.73
N ASN A 119 7.78 7.84 8.48
CA ASN A 119 8.24 8.28 7.17
C ASN A 119 9.12 7.19 6.54
N ALA A 120 8.72 6.64 5.39
CA ALA A 120 9.41 5.51 4.76
C ALA A 120 10.84 5.87 4.31
N ALA A 121 11.07 7.07 3.79
CA ALA A 121 12.40 7.55 3.41
C ALA A 121 13.34 7.63 4.63
N THR A 122 12.85 8.15 5.74
CA THR A 122 13.62 8.26 7.01
C THR A 122 13.90 6.87 7.60
N VAL A 123 12.86 6.03 7.71
CA VAL A 123 12.96 4.67 8.28
C VAL A 123 13.88 3.79 7.44
N SER A 124 13.88 3.95 6.12
CA SER A 124 14.79 3.24 5.23
C SER A 124 16.24 3.73 5.30
N GLY A 125 16.45 4.99 5.72
CA GLY A 125 17.73 5.70 5.64
C GLY A 125 18.08 6.17 4.23
N LYS A 126 17.07 6.28 3.34
CA LYS A 126 17.23 6.75 1.96
C LYS A 126 16.87 8.23 1.79
N ASP A 127 16.44 8.90 2.85
CA ASP A 127 16.19 10.35 2.92
C ASP A 127 17.43 11.22 2.66
N GLN A 128 18.64 10.63 2.65
CA GLN A 128 19.85 11.32 2.24
C GLN A 128 19.94 11.38 0.71
N HIS A 129 19.65 12.56 0.14
CA HIS A 129 19.79 12.81 -1.29
C HIS A 129 21.15 12.30 -1.82
N PRO A 130 21.17 11.56 -2.96
CA PRO A 130 22.42 11.20 -3.59
C PRO A 130 23.21 12.45 -3.94
N ALA A 131 24.53 12.45 -3.73
CA ALA A 131 25.38 13.60 -4.05
C ALA A 131 25.46 13.92 -5.56
N ASN A 132 24.85 13.09 -6.42
CA ASN A 132 25.07 13.08 -7.86
C ASN A 132 23.91 12.45 -8.68
N GLY A 133 22.67 12.54 -8.20
CA GLY A 133 21.46 12.12 -8.95
C GLY A 133 20.16 12.55 -8.27
N SER A 134 19.03 12.46 -8.99
CA SER A 134 17.71 12.60 -8.37
C SER A 134 17.42 11.41 -7.46
N PHE A 135 16.70 11.67 -6.37
CA PHE A 135 16.23 10.61 -5.47
C PHE A 135 15.01 9.93 -6.11
N ASN A 136 15.02 8.60 -6.21
CA ASN A 136 13.83 7.86 -6.64
C ASN A 136 12.91 7.66 -5.44
N GLU A 137 11.73 8.27 -5.51
CA GLU A 137 10.79 8.35 -4.41
C GLU A 137 9.81 7.17 -4.32
N HIS A 138 9.81 6.24 -5.26
CA HIS A 138 8.87 5.11 -5.32
C HIS A 138 9.25 3.96 -4.37
N LEU A 139 9.40 4.28 -3.08
CA LEU A 139 10.00 3.42 -2.06
C LEU A 139 9.23 2.13 -1.76
N TRP A 140 7.95 2.07 -2.10
CA TRP A 140 7.16 0.84 -1.92
C TRP A 140 7.58 -0.30 -2.84
N TYR A 141 8.30 -0.01 -3.94
CA TYR A 141 8.94 -1.03 -4.77
C TYR A 141 10.27 -1.54 -4.18
N ASP A 142 10.80 -0.93 -3.12
CA ASP A 142 11.97 -1.42 -2.37
C ASP A 142 11.51 -2.28 -1.18
N ILE A 143 11.49 -3.60 -1.36
CA ILE A 143 11.04 -4.54 -0.32
C ILE A 143 11.79 -4.34 1.02
N PRO A 144 13.11 -4.09 1.05
CA PRO A 144 13.80 -3.77 2.30
C PRO A 144 13.27 -2.52 3.01
N THR A 145 12.88 -1.48 2.28
CA THR A 145 12.23 -0.29 2.87
C THR A 145 10.87 -0.66 3.46
N VAL A 146 10.05 -1.41 2.73
CA VAL A 146 8.73 -1.83 3.22
C VAL A 146 8.84 -2.73 4.45
N SER A 147 9.85 -3.60 4.51
CA SER A 147 10.15 -4.42 5.68
C SER A 147 10.44 -3.56 6.92
N LYS A 148 11.26 -2.51 6.77
CA LYS A 148 11.55 -1.59 7.89
C LYS A 148 10.33 -0.77 8.33
N VAL A 149 9.50 -0.33 7.39
CA VAL A 149 8.24 0.36 7.69
C VAL A 149 7.28 -0.55 8.47
N ALA A 150 7.16 -1.82 8.05
CA ALA A 150 6.33 -2.80 8.74
C ALA A 150 6.81 -3.08 10.17
N ASP A 151 8.12 -3.20 10.38
CA ASP A 151 8.71 -3.37 11.71
C ASP A 151 8.49 -2.13 12.60
N GLU A 152 8.70 -0.93 12.06
CA GLU A 152 8.46 0.32 12.78
C GLU A 152 6.98 0.42 13.21
N LEU A 153 6.04 0.11 12.31
CA LEU A 153 4.61 0.08 12.63
C LEU A 153 4.29 -0.94 13.72
N ALA A 154 4.86 -2.14 13.66
CA ALA A 154 4.65 -3.16 14.70
C ALA A 154 5.16 -2.70 16.07
N VAL A 155 6.34 -2.07 16.11
CA VAL A 155 6.92 -1.51 17.35
C VAL A 155 6.03 -0.40 17.92
N ARG A 156 5.59 0.56 17.09
CA ARG A 156 4.73 1.66 17.55
C ARG A 156 3.38 1.15 18.04
N LEU A 157 2.74 0.24 17.29
CA LEU A 157 1.43 -0.28 17.63
C LEU A 157 1.45 -1.14 18.90
N THR A 158 2.47 -1.97 19.10
CA THR A 158 2.60 -2.77 20.34
C THR A 158 2.86 -1.91 21.58
N ALA A 159 3.48 -0.74 21.42
CA ALA A 159 3.64 0.24 22.50
C ALA A 159 2.32 0.98 22.82
N LEU A 160 1.55 1.34 21.79
CA LEU A 160 0.28 2.07 21.93
C LEU A 160 -0.88 1.18 22.40
N VAL A 161 -0.91 -0.09 21.99
CA VAL A 161 -1.98 -1.05 22.33
C VAL A 161 -1.41 -2.35 22.91
N PRO A 162 -0.87 -2.33 24.14
CA PRO A 162 -0.22 -3.51 24.73
C PRO A 162 -1.10 -4.76 24.83
N ALA A 163 -2.42 -4.59 24.88
CA ALA A 163 -3.39 -5.68 24.91
C ALA A 163 -3.41 -6.50 23.60
N ASP A 164 -3.10 -5.88 22.47
CA ASP A 164 -3.13 -6.50 21.14
C ASP A 164 -1.73 -6.88 20.62
N SER A 165 -0.67 -6.68 21.42
CA SER A 165 0.73 -6.88 21.02
C SER A 165 1.03 -8.27 20.45
N ALA A 166 0.41 -9.32 20.99
CA ALA A 166 0.60 -10.68 20.48
C ALA A 166 0.03 -10.85 19.05
N ALA A 167 -1.15 -10.27 18.79
CA ALA A 167 -1.78 -10.31 17.48
C ALA A 167 -0.98 -9.48 16.47
N ILE A 168 -0.59 -8.25 16.84
CA ILE A 168 0.23 -7.35 16.01
C ILE A 168 1.57 -8.02 15.66
N SER A 169 2.25 -8.61 16.64
CA SER A 169 3.53 -9.31 16.41
C SER A 169 3.37 -10.51 15.47
N SER A 170 2.27 -11.26 15.61
CA SER A 170 1.96 -12.38 14.72
C SER A 170 1.67 -11.90 13.29
N ASN A 171 0.92 -10.82 13.13
CA ASN A 171 0.62 -10.22 11.83
C ASN A 171 1.89 -9.72 11.15
N ALA A 172 2.75 -9.01 11.89
CA ALA A 172 4.04 -8.55 11.40
C ALA A 172 4.94 -9.71 10.94
N ALA A 173 5.03 -10.79 11.71
CA ALA A 173 5.79 -11.97 11.32
C ALA A 173 5.26 -12.62 10.03
N VAL A 174 3.93 -12.68 9.85
CA VAL A 174 3.32 -13.16 8.61
C VAL A 174 3.65 -12.24 7.44
N PHE A 175 3.57 -10.92 7.63
CA PHE A 175 3.90 -9.94 6.61
C PHE A 175 5.38 -10.04 6.19
N GLN A 176 6.30 -10.10 7.16
CA GLN A 176 7.73 -10.27 6.90
C GLN A 176 8.04 -11.57 6.13
N HIS A 177 7.35 -12.68 6.44
CA HIS A 177 7.51 -13.92 5.69
C HIS A 177 7.09 -13.77 4.22
N LYS A 178 6.02 -13.01 3.94
CA LYS A 178 5.60 -12.71 2.57
C LYS A 178 6.66 -11.86 1.85
N LEU A 179 7.21 -10.83 2.50
CA LEU A 179 8.29 -10.01 1.93
C LEU A 179 9.53 -10.85 1.60
N ALA A 180 9.96 -11.73 2.52
CA ALA A 180 11.09 -12.62 2.27
C ALA A 180 10.84 -13.56 1.07
N SER A 181 9.59 -13.94 0.81
CA SER A 181 9.23 -14.72 -0.38
C SER A 181 9.32 -13.91 -1.67
N LEU A 182 9.00 -12.61 -1.62
CA LEU A 182 9.17 -11.68 -2.73
C LEU A 182 10.66 -11.45 -3.03
N GLU A 183 11.49 -11.19 -2.03
CA GLU A 183 12.95 -11.04 -2.18
C GLU A 183 13.60 -12.33 -2.73
N ALA A 184 13.12 -13.50 -2.31
CA ALA A 184 13.57 -14.77 -2.88
C ALA A 184 13.23 -14.90 -4.37
N THR A 185 12.08 -14.36 -4.79
CA THR A 185 11.70 -14.30 -6.21
C THR A 185 12.59 -13.32 -6.97
N GLU A 186 12.88 -12.13 -6.42
CA GLU A 186 13.83 -11.19 -7.00
C GLU A 186 15.22 -11.80 -7.17
N ALA A 187 15.72 -12.50 -6.15
CA ALA A 187 17.01 -13.19 -6.19
C ALA A 187 17.04 -14.31 -7.26
N GLN A 188 15.95 -15.06 -7.41
CA GLN A 188 15.83 -16.08 -8.46
C GLN A 188 15.88 -15.43 -9.85
N LEU A 189 15.12 -14.37 -10.08
CA LEU A 189 15.15 -13.62 -11.34
C LEU A 189 16.55 -13.04 -11.60
N LYS A 190 17.20 -12.49 -10.58
CA LYS A 190 18.56 -11.98 -10.67
C LYS A 190 19.57 -13.01 -11.12
N SER A 191 19.49 -14.23 -10.57
CA SER A 191 20.39 -15.31 -10.97
C SER A 191 20.28 -15.70 -12.45
N THR A 192 19.15 -15.38 -13.09
CA THR A 192 18.83 -15.77 -14.48
C THR A 192 18.99 -14.60 -15.45
N TYR A 193 18.57 -13.40 -15.06
CA TYR A 193 18.36 -12.25 -15.95
C TYR A 193 19.24 -11.04 -15.63
N SER A 194 20.14 -11.11 -14.64
CA SER A 194 21.00 -9.97 -14.32
C SER A 194 21.82 -9.50 -15.54
N GLY A 195 21.87 -8.18 -15.73
CA GLY A 195 22.49 -7.54 -16.88
C GLY A 195 21.58 -7.37 -18.09
N THR A 196 20.34 -7.88 -18.05
CA THR A 196 19.38 -7.72 -19.16
C THR A 196 18.97 -6.25 -19.27
N PRO A 197 19.13 -5.60 -20.44
CA PRO A 197 18.70 -4.23 -20.64
C PRO A 197 17.18 -4.12 -20.76
N VAL A 198 16.62 -3.14 -20.08
CA VAL A 198 15.17 -2.85 -20.01
C VAL A 198 14.94 -1.36 -20.20
N ALA A 199 13.74 -1.02 -20.66
CA ALA A 199 13.30 0.37 -20.74
C ALA A 199 12.08 0.59 -19.84
N ILE A 200 11.97 1.79 -19.29
CA ILE A 200 10.88 2.27 -18.45
C ILE A 200 10.23 3.53 -19.01
N THR A 201 9.00 3.84 -18.60
CA THR A 201 8.42 5.19 -18.79
C THR A 201 9.00 6.20 -17.81
N GLU A 202 9.13 5.81 -16.55
CA GLU A 202 9.52 6.66 -15.42
C GLU A 202 10.08 5.77 -14.29
N PRO A 203 10.71 6.31 -13.23
CA PRO A 203 11.55 5.53 -12.32
C PRO A 203 10.76 4.65 -11.32
N VAL A 204 9.43 4.64 -11.39
CA VAL A 204 8.51 3.84 -10.56
C VAL A 204 9.01 2.42 -10.25
N PRO A 205 9.36 1.57 -11.23
CA PRO A 205 9.70 0.18 -10.94
C PRO A 205 11.17 -0.03 -10.53
N LEU A 206 12.03 1.01 -10.57
CA LEU A 206 13.49 0.82 -10.60
C LEU A 206 14.03 0.08 -9.37
N TYR A 207 13.51 0.30 -8.17
CA TYR A 207 13.98 -0.46 -6.99
C TYR A 207 13.83 -1.98 -7.18
N MET A 208 12.69 -2.42 -7.71
CA MET A 208 12.45 -3.84 -8.00
C MET A 208 13.29 -4.34 -9.17
N LEU A 209 13.43 -3.54 -10.24
CA LEU A 209 14.27 -3.93 -11.39
C LEU A 209 15.76 -4.03 -11.01
N ASP A 210 16.25 -3.13 -10.16
CA ASP A 210 17.61 -3.12 -9.63
C ASP A 210 17.86 -4.31 -8.68
N ALA A 211 16.88 -4.66 -7.85
CA ALA A 211 16.94 -5.86 -7.00
C ALA A 211 17.12 -7.12 -7.86
N ILE A 212 16.35 -7.22 -8.95
CA ILE A 212 16.47 -8.27 -9.99
C ILE A 212 17.76 -8.11 -10.83
N GLY A 213 18.46 -6.99 -10.75
CA GLY A 213 19.70 -6.75 -11.48
C GLY A 213 19.51 -6.52 -12.98
N LEU A 214 18.32 -6.09 -13.40
CA LEU A 214 18.06 -5.59 -14.75
C LEU A 214 18.73 -4.22 -14.92
N VAL A 215 19.02 -3.83 -16.15
CA VAL A 215 19.73 -2.58 -16.45
C VAL A 215 18.80 -1.63 -17.19
N ASN A 216 18.37 -0.57 -16.52
CA ASN A 216 17.61 0.49 -17.18
C ASN A 216 18.50 1.21 -18.22
N VAL A 217 18.05 1.22 -19.48
CA VAL A 217 18.71 1.92 -20.59
C VAL A 217 17.86 3.06 -21.17
N THR A 218 16.74 3.41 -20.54
CA THR A 218 15.94 4.58 -20.92
C THR A 218 16.78 5.86 -20.77
N PRO A 219 16.79 6.77 -21.77
CA PRO A 219 17.35 8.10 -21.61
C PRO A 219 16.79 8.80 -20.37
N GLU A 220 17.65 9.25 -19.45
CA GLU A 220 17.24 9.90 -18.20
C GLU A 220 16.27 11.08 -18.46
N LYS A 221 16.51 11.85 -19.52
CA LYS A 221 15.65 12.96 -19.93
C LYS A 221 14.24 12.52 -20.32
N PHE A 222 14.05 11.32 -20.86
CA PHE A 222 12.73 10.79 -21.16
C PHE A 222 12.02 10.44 -19.84
N SER A 223 12.68 9.63 -19.01
CA SER A 223 12.14 9.19 -17.72
C SER A 223 11.75 10.37 -16.82
N ALA A 224 12.62 11.38 -16.72
CA ALA A 224 12.37 12.57 -15.90
C ALA A 224 11.29 13.48 -16.48
N ALA A 225 11.15 13.55 -17.81
CA ALA A 225 10.09 14.34 -18.43
C ALA A 225 8.72 13.72 -18.13
N VAL A 226 8.60 12.39 -18.26
CA VAL A 226 7.37 11.64 -17.95
C VAL A 226 6.99 11.80 -16.48
N GLU A 227 7.92 11.54 -15.56
CA GLU A 227 7.71 11.71 -14.10
C GLU A 227 7.28 13.14 -13.75
N GLY A 228 7.90 14.13 -14.39
CA GLY A 228 7.55 15.54 -14.20
C GLY A 228 6.25 16.00 -14.85
N GLY A 229 5.51 15.11 -15.54
CA GLY A 229 4.30 15.47 -16.28
C GLY A 229 4.55 16.44 -17.45
N THR A 230 5.74 16.38 -18.05
CA THR A 230 6.20 17.27 -19.13
C THR A 230 6.52 16.52 -20.41
N ASP A 231 6.48 17.22 -21.55
CA ASP A 231 6.87 16.62 -22.83
C ASP A 231 8.41 16.48 -22.93
N ALA A 232 8.87 15.27 -23.24
CA ALA A 232 10.25 15.05 -23.66
C ALA A 232 10.51 15.71 -25.02
N ALA A 233 11.75 16.13 -25.25
CA ALA A 233 12.16 16.66 -26.55
C ALA A 233 12.01 15.58 -27.65
N PRO A 234 11.63 15.94 -28.89
CA PRO A 234 11.36 14.94 -29.94
C PRO A 234 12.55 14.01 -30.27
N ASP A 235 13.78 14.51 -30.14
CA ASP A 235 14.99 13.71 -30.31
C ASP A 235 15.18 12.69 -29.18
N VAL A 236 14.83 13.05 -27.94
CA VAL A 236 14.82 12.15 -26.79
C VAL A 236 13.77 11.04 -26.96
N VAL A 237 12.57 11.37 -27.46
CA VAL A 237 11.55 10.34 -27.77
C VAL A 237 12.06 9.38 -28.84
N ALA A 238 12.63 9.90 -29.93
CA ALA A 238 13.20 9.08 -31.00
C ALA A 238 14.37 8.21 -30.50
N GLU A 239 15.20 8.71 -29.59
CA GLU A 239 16.27 7.94 -28.92
C GLU A 239 15.69 6.79 -28.09
N THR A 240 14.63 7.04 -27.32
CA THR A 240 13.96 6.00 -26.52
C THR A 240 13.28 4.94 -27.41
N GLU A 241 12.61 5.34 -28.49
CA GLU A 241 12.04 4.40 -29.47
C GLU A 241 13.13 3.54 -30.14
N ALA A 242 14.30 4.14 -30.40
CA ALA A 242 15.42 3.45 -31.03
C ALA A 242 16.01 2.32 -30.16
N LEU A 243 15.79 2.31 -28.84
CA LEU A 243 16.22 1.23 -27.94
C LEU A 243 15.71 -0.15 -28.37
N PHE A 244 14.54 -0.20 -29.00
CA PHE A 244 13.91 -1.45 -29.42
C PHE A 244 14.37 -1.92 -30.81
N THR A 245 15.12 -1.10 -31.55
CA THR A 245 15.48 -1.40 -32.95
C THR A 245 16.56 -2.48 -33.10
N THR A 246 17.46 -2.60 -32.12
CA THR A 246 18.53 -3.61 -32.12
C THR A 246 18.07 -4.98 -31.61
N GLY A 247 16.90 -5.02 -30.95
CA GLY A 247 16.37 -6.21 -30.28
C GLY A 247 17.05 -6.53 -28.94
N GLU A 248 17.94 -5.67 -28.45
CA GLU A 248 18.61 -5.86 -27.15
C GLU A 248 17.64 -5.59 -26.00
N VAL A 249 16.82 -4.53 -26.08
CA VAL A 249 15.76 -4.24 -25.10
C VAL A 249 14.51 -5.04 -25.44
N ARG A 250 14.20 -6.03 -24.59
CA ARG A 250 13.05 -6.95 -24.78
C ARG A 250 11.95 -6.80 -23.74
N LEU A 251 12.12 -5.90 -22.79
CA LEU A 251 11.13 -5.59 -21.76
C LEU A 251 10.98 -4.08 -21.64
N PHE A 252 9.73 -3.62 -21.75
CA PHE A 252 9.31 -2.26 -21.47
C PHE A 252 8.35 -2.24 -20.27
N VAL A 253 8.75 -1.61 -19.16
CA VAL A 253 7.93 -1.48 -17.95
C VAL A 253 7.33 -0.08 -17.91
N TYR A 254 6.02 0.05 -17.81
CA TYR A 254 5.37 1.36 -17.94
C TYR A 254 4.39 1.61 -16.79
N ASN A 255 4.33 2.84 -16.29
CA ASN A 255 3.29 3.22 -15.36
C ASN A 255 1.96 3.39 -16.12
N SER A 256 0.95 2.68 -15.65
CA SER A 256 -0.38 2.69 -16.26
C SER A 256 -1.28 3.83 -15.77
N GLN A 257 -0.82 4.61 -14.77
CA GLN A 257 -1.52 5.79 -14.24
C GLN A 257 -1.14 7.09 -14.96
N THR A 258 0.03 7.12 -15.60
CA THR A 258 0.66 8.30 -16.24
C THR A 258 0.93 8.01 -17.73
N VAL A 259 -0.15 7.88 -18.51
CA VAL A 259 -0.09 7.59 -19.95
C VAL A 259 -0.38 8.83 -20.78
N GLY A 260 0.47 9.10 -21.78
CA GLY A 260 0.30 10.16 -22.76
C GLY A 260 0.82 9.77 -24.15
N PRO A 261 0.73 10.68 -25.14
CA PRO A 261 1.10 10.38 -26.53
C PRO A 261 2.52 9.87 -26.70
N GLN A 262 3.49 10.38 -25.92
CA GLN A 262 4.89 9.98 -26.01
C GLN A 262 5.15 8.61 -25.37
N THR A 263 4.58 8.32 -24.21
CA THR A 263 4.68 6.99 -23.58
C THR A 263 3.98 5.92 -24.42
N ASP A 264 2.85 6.26 -25.05
CA ASP A 264 2.15 5.37 -25.98
C ASP A 264 2.95 5.10 -27.26
N ALA A 265 3.63 6.11 -27.81
CA ALA A 265 4.49 5.94 -28.99
C ALA A 265 5.68 5.01 -28.70
N VAL A 266 6.35 5.22 -27.56
CA VAL A 266 7.44 4.34 -27.11
C VAL A 266 6.94 2.93 -26.84
N ARG A 267 5.79 2.78 -26.17
CA ARG A 267 5.16 1.47 -25.92
C ARG A 267 4.80 0.75 -27.23
N ALA A 268 4.24 1.48 -28.20
CA ALA A 268 3.91 0.94 -29.52
C ALA A 268 5.16 0.46 -30.26
N SER A 269 6.26 1.22 -30.16
CA SER A 269 7.57 0.84 -30.73
C SER A 269 8.12 -0.43 -30.08
N ALA A 270 8.02 -0.56 -28.75
CA ALA A 270 8.39 -1.78 -28.02
C ALA A 270 7.60 -3.00 -28.52
N ILE A 271 6.27 -2.87 -28.61
CA ILE A 271 5.38 -3.95 -29.08
C ILE A 271 5.69 -4.32 -30.54
N ALA A 272 5.89 -3.33 -31.41
CA ALA A 272 6.21 -3.56 -32.82
C ALA A 272 7.55 -4.29 -33.01
N ALA A 273 8.51 -4.07 -32.11
CA ALA A 273 9.79 -4.78 -32.06
C ALA A 273 9.71 -6.16 -31.38
N GLY A 274 8.55 -6.55 -30.84
CA GLY A 274 8.36 -7.81 -30.15
C GLY A 274 8.84 -7.83 -28.70
N ALA A 275 9.08 -6.66 -28.10
CA ALA A 275 9.36 -6.56 -26.66
C ALA A 275 8.08 -6.79 -25.85
N SER A 276 8.23 -7.48 -24.72
CA SER A 276 7.17 -7.65 -23.73
C SER A 276 6.92 -6.32 -23.00
N THR A 277 5.67 -6.05 -22.63
CA THR A 277 5.32 -4.87 -21.83
C THR A 277 4.72 -5.27 -20.48
N VAL A 278 5.16 -4.66 -19.39
CA VAL A 278 4.64 -4.89 -18.04
C VAL A 278 4.14 -3.58 -17.45
N PRO A 279 2.85 -3.48 -17.06
CA PRO A 279 2.36 -2.31 -16.35
C PRO A 279 2.80 -2.30 -14.88
N VAL A 280 3.03 -1.12 -14.36
CA VAL A 280 3.17 -0.81 -12.93
C VAL A 280 2.22 0.33 -12.54
N THR A 281 2.07 0.54 -11.24
CA THR A 281 1.22 1.57 -10.64
C THR A 281 1.94 2.15 -9.42
N GLU A 282 1.54 3.34 -9.00
CA GLU A 282 2.04 4.01 -7.80
C GLU A 282 1.07 3.88 -6.61
N THR A 283 -0.15 3.47 -6.90
CA THR A 283 -1.15 3.17 -5.88
C THR A 283 -1.52 1.70 -5.95
N LEU A 284 -2.00 1.17 -4.81
CA LEU A 284 -2.43 -0.20 -4.68
C LEU A 284 -3.66 -0.46 -5.58
N PRO A 285 -3.62 -1.46 -6.47
CA PRO A 285 -4.77 -1.82 -7.29
C PRO A 285 -5.98 -2.27 -6.46
N ALA A 286 -7.18 -1.97 -6.95
CA ALA A 286 -8.42 -2.32 -6.26
C ALA A 286 -8.56 -3.84 -6.02
N GLY A 287 -8.85 -4.23 -4.78
CA GLY A 287 -9.05 -5.63 -4.39
C GLY A 287 -7.76 -6.42 -4.14
N SER A 288 -6.59 -5.78 -4.26
CA SER A 288 -5.30 -6.38 -3.95
C SER A 288 -4.85 -6.08 -2.52
N THR A 289 -3.90 -6.87 -2.03
CA THR A 289 -3.04 -6.50 -0.89
C THR A 289 -1.68 -6.09 -1.45
N PHE A 290 -0.90 -5.29 -0.71
CA PHE A 290 0.45 -4.90 -1.11
C PHE A 290 1.29 -6.11 -1.52
N THR A 291 1.33 -7.15 -0.69
CA THR A 291 2.12 -8.36 -0.96
C THR A 291 1.61 -9.13 -2.18
N GLY A 292 0.30 -9.13 -2.42
CA GLY A 292 -0.28 -9.76 -3.62
C GLY A 292 0.07 -8.98 -4.88
N TRP A 293 -0.04 -7.66 -4.82
CA TRP A 293 0.32 -6.77 -5.91
C TRP A 293 1.79 -6.90 -6.30
N MET A 294 2.71 -6.87 -5.34
CA MET A 294 4.15 -7.09 -5.61
C MET A 294 4.42 -8.48 -6.19
N ALA A 295 3.74 -9.52 -5.69
CA ALA A 295 3.86 -10.88 -6.23
C ALA A 295 3.40 -10.95 -7.70
N ASP A 296 2.27 -10.32 -8.01
CA ASP A 296 1.72 -10.26 -9.37
C ASP A 296 2.66 -9.47 -10.31
N THR A 297 3.26 -8.37 -9.83
CA THR A 297 4.27 -7.62 -10.59
C THR A 297 5.50 -8.48 -10.88
N LEU A 298 6.06 -9.18 -9.88
CA LEU A 298 7.20 -10.09 -10.07
C LEU A 298 6.85 -11.25 -11.02
N ALA A 299 5.64 -11.79 -10.95
CA ALA A 299 5.18 -12.84 -11.87
C ALA A 299 5.04 -12.32 -13.32
N ALA A 300 4.55 -11.10 -13.50
CA ALA A 300 4.48 -10.45 -14.80
C ALA A 300 5.88 -10.19 -15.39
N LEU A 301 6.81 -9.68 -14.58
CA LEU A 301 8.22 -9.50 -14.97
C LEU A 301 8.87 -10.85 -15.34
N SER A 302 8.69 -11.87 -14.51
CA SER A 302 9.19 -13.22 -14.79
C SER A 302 8.67 -13.76 -16.12
N SER A 303 7.38 -13.60 -16.39
CA SER A 303 6.76 -14.09 -17.63
C SER A 303 7.28 -13.32 -18.85
N ALA A 304 7.44 -11.99 -18.71
CA ALA A 304 7.92 -11.13 -19.76
C ALA A 304 9.41 -11.37 -20.11
N LEU A 305 10.24 -11.69 -19.11
CA LEU A 305 11.66 -12.02 -19.29
C LEU A 305 11.90 -13.42 -19.88
N ALA A 306 10.95 -14.34 -19.71
CA ALA A 306 11.04 -15.70 -20.25
C ALA A 306 10.64 -15.82 -21.73
N GLY A 307 9.92 -14.83 -22.27
CA GLY A 307 9.43 -14.79 -23.67
C GLY A 307 10.40 -14.16 -24.64
#